data_AF-A0A0A3IEJ6-F1
#
_entry.id   AF-A0A0A3IEJ6-F1
#
_cell.length_a   1.000
_cell.length_b   1.000
_cell.length_c   1.000
_cell.angle_alpha   90.00
_cell.angle_beta   90.00
_cell.angle_gamma   90.00
#
_symmetry.space_group_name_H-M   'P 1'
#
loop_
_entity.id
_entity.type
_entity.pdbx_description
1 polymer ?
#
loop_
_entity_poly.entity_id
_entity_poly.type
_entity_poly.pdbx_seq_one_letter_code
_entity_poly.pdbx_strand_id
1 'polypeptide(L)'
;MISFTTIIIGIAGGILLAGVFVGILISTKNKSEWNKPSMGVSLSILLQVLILLLFFSSLLPKIPETLITVLWWGAVLFGGFFAVKDFKNNAVYSLVVLVVSGIMAVFGSFIYLISCM
;
A
#
# COMPACT_ATOMS: atom_id res chain seq x y z
N MET A 1 0.77 -26.39 -0.37
CA MET A 1 0.48 -25.98 -1.76
C MET A 1 0.06 -24.52 -1.75
N ILE A 2 0.73 -23.66 -2.51
CA ILE A 2 0.22 -22.29 -2.75
C ILE A 2 -1.04 -22.44 -3.61
N SER A 3 -2.17 -21.93 -3.12
CA SER A 3 -3.45 -22.03 -3.85
C SER A 3 -3.40 -21.14 -5.10
N PHE A 4 -4.06 -21.58 -6.17
CA PHE A 4 -4.21 -20.81 -7.41
C PHE A 4 -4.76 -19.39 -7.15
N THR A 5 -5.63 -19.26 -6.15
CA THR A 5 -6.18 -17.97 -5.68
C THR A 5 -5.11 -17.04 -5.12
N THR A 6 -4.14 -17.56 -4.38
CA THR A 6 -3.01 -16.80 -3.82
C THR A 6 -2.10 -16.25 -4.92
N ILE A 7 -1.96 -16.99 -6.02
CA ILE A 7 -1.17 -16.58 -7.19
C ILE A 7 -1.86 -15.43 -7.92
N ILE A 8 -3.17 -15.54 -8.19
CA ILE A 8 -3.95 -14.50 -8.86
C ILE A 8 -3.91 -13.19 -8.05
N ILE A 9 -4.07 -13.31 -6.74
CA ILE A 9 -3.98 -12.19 -5.80
C ILE A 9 -2.58 -11.53 -5.83
N GLY A 10 -1.52 -12.33 -5.82
CA GLY A 10 -0.15 -11.81 -5.91
C GLY A 10 0.11 -11.08 -7.23
N ILE A 11 -0.39 -11.63 -8.34
CA ILE A 11 -0.30 -11.01 -9.67
C ILE A 11 -1.08 -9.68 -9.70
N ALA A 12 -2.31 -9.66 -9.18
CA ALA A 12 -3.12 -8.45 -9.12
C ALA A 12 -2.45 -7.36 -8.26
N GLY A 13 -1.91 -7.73 -7.09
CA GLY A 13 -1.12 -6.83 -6.24
C GLY A 13 0.13 -6.30 -6.94
N GLY A 14 0.85 -7.16 -7.67
CA GLY A 14 2.03 -6.78 -8.46
C GLY A 14 1.70 -5.82 -9.60
N ILE A 15 0.58 -6.01 -10.29
CA ILE A 15 0.11 -5.11 -11.37
C ILE A 15 -0.24 -3.73 -10.80
N LEU A 16 -0.89 -3.68 -9.64
CA LEU A 16 -1.22 -2.41 -8.98
C LEU A 16 0.02 -1.67 -8.51
N LEU A 17 0.99 -2.37 -7.93
CA LEU A 17 2.29 -1.81 -7.55
C LEU A 17 3.07 -1.31 -8.78
N ALA A 18 3.06 -2.07 -9.88
CA ALA A 18 3.68 -1.65 -11.13
C ALA A 18 3.00 -0.38 -11.70
N GLY A 19 1.67 -0.31 -11.65
CA GLY A 19 0.91 0.87 -12.06
C GLY A 19 1.26 2.12 -11.23
N VAL A 20 1.40 1.95 -9.91
CA VAL A 20 1.89 3.01 -9.00
C VAL A 20 3.30 3.45 -9.37
N PHE A 21 4.20 2.50 -9.61
CA PHE A 21 5.60 2.77 -9.96
C PHE A 21 5.74 3.50 -11.29
N VAL A 22 4.96 3.08 -12.30
CA VAL A 22 4.88 3.73 -13.61
C VAL A 22 4.29 5.13 -13.48
N GLY A 23 3.26 5.32 -12.64
CA GLY A 23 2.71 6.64 -12.34
C GLY A 23 3.73 7.60 -11.72
N ILE A 24 4.53 7.12 -10.77
CA ILE A 24 5.64 7.87 -10.17
C ILE A 24 6.71 8.21 -11.21
N LEU A 25 7.10 7.24 -12.06
CA LEU A 25 8.10 7.44 -13.12
C LEU A 25 7.67 8.46 -14.18
N ILE A 26 6.40 8.43 -14.59
CA ILE A 26 5.83 9.39 -15.54
C ILE A 26 5.76 10.78 -14.89
N SER A 27 5.37 10.86 -13.61
CA SER A 27 5.35 12.11 -12.84
C SER A 27 6.73 12.71 -12.62
N THR A 28 7.79 11.89 -12.55
CA THR A 28 9.18 12.37 -12.38
C THR A 28 9.85 12.74 -13.70
N LYS A 29 9.44 12.13 -14.83
CA LYS A 29 9.95 12.49 -16.17
C LYS A 29 9.46 13.85 -16.65
N ASN A 30 8.24 14.24 -16.29
CA ASN A 30 7.75 15.61 -16.52
C ASN A 30 8.36 16.54 -15.48
N LYS A 31 9.54 17.07 -15.80
CA LYS A 31 10.19 18.17 -15.08
C LYS A 31 9.22 19.33 -14.87
N SER A 32 8.56 19.35 -13.73
CA SER A 32 7.98 20.55 -13.17
C SER A 32 8.40 20.54 -11.71
N GLU A 33 8.96 21.65 -11.24
CA GLU A 33 9.36 21.87 -9.84
C GLU A 33 8.18 21.77 -8.84
N TRP A 34 7.01 21.37 -9.33
CA TRP A 34 5.79 21.16 -8.61
C TRP A 34 5.79 19.75 -8.04
N ASN A 35 5.88 19.72 -6.71
CA ASN A 35 5.42 18.65 -5.85
C ASN A 35 6.43 17.54 -5.53
N LYS A 36 7.50 17.91 -4.82
CA LYS A 36 8.19 16.95 -3.96
C LYS A 36 7.17 16.29 -3.02
N PRO A 37 7.16 14.96 -2.86
CA PRO A 37 6.31 14.31 -1.88
C PRO A 37 6.68 14.82 -0.48
N SER A 38 5.66 15.10 0.33
CA SER A 38 5.90 15.44 1.73
C SER A 38 6.57 14.26 2.43
N MET A 39 7.25 14.52 3.54
CA MET A 39 7.87 13.47 4.32
C MET A 39 6.83 12.45 4.82
N GLY A 40 5.62 12.90 5.14
CA GLY A 40 4.52 12.04 5.55
C GLY A 40 3.99 11.14 4.43
N VAL A 41 3.84 11.67 3.22
CA VAL A 41 3.45 10.88 2.04
C VAL A 41 4.53 9.86 1.69
N SER A 42 5.80 10.26 1.73
CA SER A 42 6.94 9.37 1.45
C SER A 42 7.03 8.24 2.45
N LEU A 43 6.88 8.56 3.75
CA LEU A 43 6.88 7.57 4.82
C LEU A 43 5.68 6.63 4.73
N SER A 44 4.52 7.14 4.32
CA SER A 44 3.31 6.33 4.11
C SER A 44 3.51 5.28 3.03
N ILE A 45 4.05 5.67 1.86
CA ILE A 45 4.35 4.75 0.77
C ILE A 45 5.35 3.69 1.24
N LEU A 46 6.43 4.12 1.89
CA LEU A 46 7.47 3.21 2.38
C LEU A 46 6.89 2.18 3.37
N LEU A 47 6.07 2.62 4.33
CA LEU A 47 5.43 1.76 5.30
C LEU A 47 4.47 0.75 4.64
N GLN A 48 3.64 1.21 3.70
CA GLN A 48 2.70 0.36 2.98
C GLN A 48 3.39 -0.70 2.12
N VAL A 49 4.43 -0.30 1.39
CA VAL A 49 5.25 -1.24 0.60
C VAL A 49 5.95 -2.24 1.51
N LEU A 50 6.50 -1.81 2.63
CA LEU A 50 7.18 -2.70 3.58
C LEU A 50 6.22 -3.74 4.16
N ILE A 51 5.01 -3.35 4.54
CA ILE A 51 3.99 -4.27 5.07
C ILE A 51 3.51 -5.24 3.98
N LEU A 52 3.35 -4.77 2.74
CA LEU A 52 3.03 -5.65 1.61
C LEU A 52 4.15 -6.68 1.37
N LEU A 53 5.42 -6.27 1.42
CA LEU A 53 6.54 -7.20 1.30
C LEU A 53 6.56 -8.21 2.46
N LEU A 54 6.30 -7.73 3.70
CA LEU A 54 6.22 -8.59 4.88
C LEU A 54 5.11 -9.64 4.73
N PHE A 55 3.97 -9.25 4.16
CA PHE A 55 2.83 -10.14 3.90
C PHE A 55 3.17 -11.32 2.99
N PHE A 56 3.97 -11.08 1.95
CA PHE A 56 4.44 -12.15 1.05
C PHE A 56 5.70 -12.87 1.56
N SER A 57 6.22 -12.49 2.73
CA SER A 57 7.44 -13.07 3.28
C SER A 57 7.16 -14.27 4.18
N SER A 58 8.15 -15.15 4.32
CA SER A 58 8.15 -16.23 5.31
C SER A 58 8.33 -15.75 6.76
N LEU A 59 8.41 -14.44 6.99
CA LEU A 59 8.52 -13.84 8.32
C LEU A 59 7.15 -13.61 8.95
N LEU A 60 6.08 -13.50 8.16
CA LEU A 60 4.72 -13.27 8.65
C LEU A 60 4.30 -14.26 9.75
N PRO A 61 4.54 -15.58 9.63
CA PRO A 61 4.15 -16.55 10.67
C PRO A 61 4.94 -16.42 11.98
N LYS A 62 6.05 -15.67 11.98
CA LYS A 62 6.90 -15.45 13.16
C LYS A 62 6.47 -14.24 13.99
N ILE A 63 5.56 -13.43 13.47
CA ILE A 63 5.09 -12.19 14.11
C ILE A 63 3.70 -12.47 14.71
N PRO A 64 3.44 -12.02 15.95
CA PRO A 64 2.10 -12.12 16.54
C PRO A 64 1.02 -11.54 15.63
N GLU A 65 -0.08 -12.28 15.46
CA GLU A 65 -1.19 -11.89 14.58
C GLU A 65 -1.73 -10.51 14.93
N THR A 66 -1.94 -10.23 16.21
CA THR A 66 -2.41 -8.91 16.69
C THR A 66 -1.49 -7.77 16.25
N LEU A 67 -0.17 -7.98 16.23
CA LEU A 67 0.78 -6.97 15.77
C LEU A 67 0.66 -6.76 14.26
N ILE A 68 0.48 -7.83 13.49
CA ILE A 68 0.27 -7.73 12.04
C ILE A 68 -1.01 -6.96 11.73
N THR A 69 -2.11 -7.28 12.42
CA THR A 69 -3.39 -6.58 12.24
C THR A 69 -3.27 -5.09 12.56
N VAL A 70 -2.64 -4.74 13.68
CA VAL A 70 -2.43 -3.34 14.07
C VAL A 70 -1.53 -2.62 13.06
N LEU A 71 -0.44 -3.26 12.61
CA LEU A 71 0.46 -2.68 11.60
C LEU A 71 -0.25 -2.48 10.26
N TRP A 72 -1.03 -3.47 9.81
CA TRP A 72 -1.76 -3.41 8.55
C TRP A 72 -2.76 -2.27 8.52
N TRP A 73 -3.68 -2.24 9.49
CA TRP A 73 -4.70 -1.19 9.57
C TRP A 73 -4.11 0.16 9.96
N GLY A 74 -3.06 0.17 10.78
CA GLY A 74 -2.27 1.36 11.06
C GLY A 74 -1.71 1.99 9.79
N ALA A 75 -1.13 1.20 8.88
CA ALA A 75 -0.58 1.71 7.63
C ALA A 75 -1.65 2.15 6.61
N VAL A 76 -2.80 1.47 6.58
CA VAL A 76 -3.97 1.90 5.79
C VAL A 76 -4.46 3.28 6.26
N LEU A 77 -4.69 3.44 7.56
CA LEU A 77 -5.18 4.70 8.13
C LEU A 77 -4.15 5.82 8.03
N PHE A 78 -2.88 5.52 8.31
CA PHE A 78 -1.79 6.47 8.20
C PHE A 78 -1.64 6.98 6.77
N GLY A 79 -1.63 6.08 5.78
CA GLY A 79 -1.59 6.45 4.38
C GLY A 79 -2.79 7.29 3.95
N GLY A 80 -4.01 6.87 4.35
CA GLY A 80 -5.22 7.65 4.07
C GLY A 80 -5.17 9.07 4.66
N PHE A 81 -4.72 9.22 5.90
CA PHE A 81 -4.59 10.52 6.56
C PHE A 81 -3.61 11.44 5.84
N PHE A 82 -2.39 10.97 5.55
CA PHE A 82 -1.39 11.80 4.89
C PHE A 82 -1.74 12.10 3.43
N ALA A 83 -2.37 11.16 2.73
CA ALA A 83 -2.89 11.39 1.40
C ALA A 83 -3.94 12.50 1.38
N VAL A 84 -4.93 12.48 2.28
CA VAL A 84 -5.96 13.53 2.34
C VAL A 84 -5.35 14.86 2.75
N LYS A 85 -4.46 14.85 3.76
CA LYS A 85 -3.80 16.07 4.26
C LYS A 85 -2.97 16.76 3.17
N ASP A 86 -2.19 15.99 2.42
CA ASP A 86 -1.28 16.53 1.40
C ASP A 86 -1.86 16.54 -0.02
N PHE A 87 -3.14 16.21 -0.19
CA PHE A 87 -3.79 16.20 -1.52
C PHE A 87 -3.70 17.56 -2.22
N LYS A 88 -3.83 18.66 -1.47
CA LYS A 88 -3.73 20.03 -2.01
C LYS A 88 -2.30 20.40 -2.42
N ASN A 89 -1.31 19.88 -1.72
CA ASN A 89 0.10 20.20 -1.95
C ASN A 89 0.74 19.29 -2.98
N ASN A 90 0.29 18.04 -3.05
CA ASN A 90 0.83 17.03 -3.93
C ASN A 90 -0.23 15.99 -4.28
N ALA A 91 -1.13 16.37 -5.20
CA ALA A 91 -2.25 15.53 -5.61
C ALA A 91 -1.80 14.18 -6.18
N VAL A 92 -0.74 14.15 -7.01
CA VAL A 92 -0.29 12.92 -7.68
C VAL A 92 0.15 11.86 -6.66
N TYR A 93 1.08 12.20 -5.78
CA TYR A 93 1.59 11.24 -4.80
C TYR A 93 0.53 10.91 -3.75
N SER A 94 -0.29 11.88 -3.36
CA SER A 94 -1.40 11.65 -2.44
C SER A 94 -2.42 10.68 -3.01
N LEU A 95 -2.75 10.79 -4.30
CA LEU A 95 -3.67 9.89 -4.99
C LEU A 95 -3.08 8.47 -5.08
N VAL A 96 -1.76 8.36 -5.32
CA VAL A 96 -1.03 7.09 -5.22
C VAL A 96 -1.20 6.46 -3.83
N VAL A 97 -0.94 7.21 -2.75
CA VAL A 97 -1.09 6.69 -1.38
C VAL A 97 -2.53 6.30 -1.08
N LEU A 98 -3.51 7.09 -1.52
CA LEU A 98 -4.93 6.77 -1.37
C LEU A 98 -5.30 5.45 -2.06
N VAL A 99 -4.83 5.26 -3.30
CA VAL A 99 -5.07 4.02 -4.06
C VAL A 99 -4.43 2.83 -3.36
N VAL A 100 -3.16 2.93 -2.95
CA VAL A 100 -2.46 1.84 -2.23
C VAL A 100 -3.15 1.52 -0.91
N SER A 101 -3.56 2.55 -0.14
CA SER A 101 -4.32 2.38 1.10
C SER A 101 -5.64 1.66 0.85
N GLY A 102 -6.38 2.04 -0.19
CA GLY A 102 -7.65 1.41 -0.57
C GLY A 102 -7.48 -0.06 -0.95
N ILE A 103 -6.46 -0.37 -1.73
CA ILE A 103 -6.13 -1.76 -2.11
C ILE A 103 -5.81 -2.58 -0.85
N MET A 104 -4.95 -2.08 0.04
CA MET A 104 -4.63 -2.76 1.29
C MET A 104 -5.85 -2.94 2.19
N ALA A 105 -6.78 -1.97 2.22
CA ALA A 105 -8.02 -2.07 2.99
C ALA A 105 -8.96 -3.16 2.47
N VAL A 106 -9.16 -3.22 1.14
CA VAL A 106 -9.96 -4.27 0.48
C VAL A 106 -9.32 -5.63 0.74
N PHE A 107 -8.00 -5.70 0.59
CA PHE A 107 -7.26 -6.94 0.73
C PHE A 107 -7.26 -7.47 2.18
N GLY A 108 -7.01 -6.58 3.15
CA GLY A 108 -7.10 -6.91 4.58
C GLY A 108 -8.51 -7.34 5.00
N SER A 109 -9.54 -6.64 4.52
CA SER A 109 -10.95 -7.01 4.76
C SER A 109 -11.28 -8.39 4.19
N PHE A 110 -10.81 -8.68 2.98
CA PHE A 110 -11.05 -9.97 2.32
C PHE A 110 -10.39 -11.13 3.07
N ILE A 111 -9.16 -10.95 3.55
CA ILE A 111 -8.48 -11.93 4.41
C ILE A 111 -9.29 -12.16 5.69
N TYR A 112 -9.70 -11.09 6.35
CA TYR A 112 -10.50 -11.20 7.58
C TYR A 112 -11.80 -11.98 7.35
N LEU A 113 -12.49 -11.72 6.24
CA LEU A 113 -13.70 -12.46 5.86
C LEU A 113 -13.44 -13.95 5.64
N ILE A 114 -12.36 -14.32 4.96
CA ILE A 114 -12.00 -15.74 4.74
C ILE A 114 -11.58 -16.41 6.04
N SER A 115 -10.82 -15.74 6.89
CA SER A 115 -10.35 -16.29 8.16
C SER A 115 -11.46 -16.48 9.20
N CYS A 116 -12.58 -15.76 9.04
CA CYS A 116 -13.72 -15.84 9.94
C CYS A 116 -14.78 -16.89 9.51
N MET A 117 -14.67 -17.46 8.31
CA MET A 117 -15.50 -18.58 7.81
C MET A 117 -14.84 -19.93 8.09
#